data_AF-A0A6S6TQM8-F1
#
_entry.id   AF-A0A6S6TQM8-F1
#
_cell.length_a   1.000
_cell.length_b   1.000
_cell.length_c   1.000
_cell.angle_alpha   90.00
_cell.angle_beta   90.00
_cell.angle_gamma   90.00
#
_symmetry.space_group_name_H-M   'P 1'
#
loop_
_entity.id
_entity.type
_entity.pdbx_description
1 polymer ?
#
loop_
_entity_poly.entity_id
_entity_poly.type
_entity_poly.pdbx_seq_one_letter_code
_entity_poly.pdbx_strand_id
1 'polypeptide(L)'
;MKIVSDNSEFLDKVHKELKLAHIKVKKETKPVDGAMADEITTALDLLDMAQENWERVAFYVGAVRETAKYLKASIKVEKKDGTFISWEEYEKMTDEEKTEVF
;
A
#
# COMPACT_ATOMS: atom_id res chain seq x y z
N MET A 1 6.41 -1.93 11.31
CA MET A 1 4.95 -1.92 11.03
C MET A 1 4.63 -2.97 9.98
N LYS A 2 4.26 -4.18 10.41
CA LYS A 2 4.01 -5.30 9.51
C LYS A 2 2.79 -5.07 8.60
N ILE A 3 1.70 -4.55 9.16
CA ILE A 3 0.42 -4.31 8.47
C ILE A 3 0.57 -3.39 7.23
N VAL A 4 1.29 -2.28 7.35
CA VAL A 4 1.47 -1.35 6.22
C VAL A 4 2.34 -1.96 5.13
N SER A 5 3.35 -2.74 5.50
CA SER A 5 4.22 -3.46 4.55
C SER A 5 3.42 -4.51 3.78
N ASP A 6 2.70 -5.37 4.49
CA ASP A 6 1.90 -6.47 3.92
C ASP A 6 0.82 -5.93 2.95
N ASN A 7 0.15 -4.83 3.32
CA ASN A 7 -0.84 -4.18 2.44
C ASN A 7 -0.22 -3.61 1.17
N SER A 8 1.04 -3.17 1.22
CA SER A 8 1.70 -2.57 0.06
C SER A 8 2.07 -3.66 -0.96
N GLU A 9 2.61 -4.79 -0.49
CA GLU A 9 2.89 -5.94 -1.33
C GLU A 9 1.62 -6.54 -1.96
N PHE A 10 0.52 -6.58 -1.20
CA PHE A 10 -0.77 -7.00 -1.72
C PHE A 10 -1.24 -6.08 -2.85
N LEU A 11 -1.19 -4.76 -2.65
CA LEU A 11 -1.61 -3.79 -3.65
C LEU A 11 -0.78 -3.90 -4.94
N ASP A 12 0.53 -4.09 -4.84
CA ASP A 12 1.40 -4.28 -6.00
C ASP A 12 1.01 -5.52 -6.82
N LYS A 13 0.63 -6.61 -6.16
CA LYS A 13 0.16 -7.84 -6.82
C LYS A 13 -1.13 -7.60 -7.60
N VAL A 14 -2.15 -7.00 -6.98
CA VAL A 14 -3.42 -6.76 -7.70
C VAL A 14 -3.24 -5.74 -8.84
N HIS A 15 -2.39 -4.71 -8.68
CA HIS A 15 -2.09 -3.78 -9.77
C HIS A 15 -1.46 -4.49 -10.98
N LYS A 16 -0.54 -5.44 -10.72
CA LYS A 16 0.07 -6.24 -11.78
C LYS A 16 -0.96 -7.11 -12.49
N GLU A 17 -1.87 -7.75 -11.74
CA GLU A 17 -2.94 -8.58 -12.31
C GLU A 17 -3.92 -7.75 -13.13
N LEU A 18 -4.35 -6.58 -12.65
CA LEU A 18 -5.21 -5.65 -13.38
C LEU A 18 -4.58 -5.22 -14.71
N LYS A 19 -3.28 -4.90 -14.72
CA LYS A 19 -2.55 -4.58 -15.97
C LYS A 19 -2.53 -5.73 -16.96
N LEU A 20 -2.30 -6.95 -16.48
CA LEU A 20 -2.30 -8.14 -17.34
C LEU A 20 -3.70 -8.41 -17.92
N ALA A 21 -4.75 -8.25 -17.11
CA ALA A 21 -6.13 -8.40 -17.56
C ALA A 21 -6.50 -7.37 -18.64
N HIS A 22 -6.14 -6.08 -18.44
CA HIS A 22 -6.33 -5.04 -19.46
C HIS A 22 -5.63 -5.36 -20.78
N ILE A 23 -4.38 -5.82 -20.73
CA ILE A 23 -3.63 -6.21 -21.94
C ILE A 23 -4.29 -7.39 -22.63
N LYS A 24 -4.81 -8.37 -21.87
CA LYS A 24 -5.48 -9.54 -22.42
C LYS A 24 -6.76 -9.16 -23.14
N VAL A 25 -7.65 -8.40 -22.48
CA VAL A 25 -8.91 -7.94 -23.09
C VAL A 25 -8.66 -7.09 -24.34
N LYS A 26 -7.69 -6.17 -24.31
CA LYS A 26 -7.30 -5.35 -25.48
C LYS A 26 -6.67 -6.15 -26.64
N LYS A 27 -6.16 -7.36 -26.41
CA LYS A 27 -5.66 -8.24 -27.48
C LYS A 27 -6.78 -9.05 -28.13
N GLU A 28 -7.81 -9.37 -27.35
CA GLU A 28 -8.97 -10.16 -27.79
C GLU A 28 -10.00 -9.30 -28.57
N THR A 29 -9.84 -7.97 -28.60
CA THR A 29 -10.69 -6.99 -29.35
C THR A 29 -10.41 -6.82 -30.84
N LYS A 30 -9.57 -7.66 -31.48
CA LYS A 30 -9.47 -7.64 -32.96
C LYS A 30 -10.84 -7.93 -33.56
N PRO A 31 -11.24 -7.28 -34.68
CA PRO A 31 -12.62 -6.89 -34.93
C PRO A 31 -13.57 -8.07 -34.70
N VAL A 32 -14.35 -7.98 -33.62
CA VAL A 32 -15.29 -9.02 -33.23
C VAL A 32 -16.70 -8.54 -33.55
N ASP A 33 -17.50 -9.38 -34.21
CA ASP A 33 -18.87 -9.07 -34.60
C ASP A 33 -19.77 -8.80 -33.37
N GLY A 34 -20.83 -8.00 -33.57
CA GLY A 34 -21.48 -7.15 -32.56
C GLY A 34 -21.85 -7.75 -31.18
N ALA A 35 -22.15 -9.04 -31.04
CA ALA A 35 -22.48 -9.63 -29.74
C ALA A 35 -21.26 -9.78 -28.81
N MET A 36 -20.08 -10.07 -29.35
CA MET A 36 -18.84 -10.12 -28.55
C MET A 36 -18.29 -8.72 -28.26
N ALA A 37 -18.71 -7.68 -29.00
CA ALA A 37 -18.33 -6.30 -28.72
C ALA A 37 -18.92 -5.81 -27.38
N ASP A 38 -20.16 -6.19 -27.06
CA ASP A 38 -20.82 -5.82 -25.81
C ASP A 38 -20.19 -6.50 -24.59
N GLU A 39 -19.84 -7.79 -24.71
CA GLU A 39 -19.15 -8.55 -23.65
C GLU A 39 -17.76 -7.98 -23.35
N ILE A 40 -17.01 -7.61 -24.39
CA ILE A 40 -15.70 -6.98 -24.22
C ILE A 40 -15.83 -5.59 -23.61
N THR A 41 -16.79 -4.79 -24.05
CA THR A 41 -17.04 -3.45 -23.48
C THR A 41 -17.35 -3.57 -21.99
N THR A 42 -18.23 -4.50 -21.62
CA THR A 42 -18.54 -4.80 -20.22
C THR A 42 -17.30 -5.22 -19.43
N ALA A 43 -16.43 -6.05 -20.01
CA ALA A 43 -15.19 -6.48 -19.36
C ALA A 43 -14.20 -5.31 -19.14
N LEU A 44 -14.11 -4.36 -20.08
CA LEU A 44 -13.30 -3.16 -19.94
C LEU A 44 -13.84 -2.24 -18.84
N ASP A 45 -15.15 -2.00 -18.80
CA ASP A 45 -15.77 -1.16 -17.77
C ASP A 45 -15.55 -1.73 -16.36
N LEU A 46 -15.65 -3.07 -16.20
CA LEU A 46 -15.35 -3.75 -14.94
C LEU A 46 -13.88 -3.60 -14.53
N LEU A 47 -12.97 -3.66 -15.50
CA LEU A 47 -11.53 -3.49 -15.26
C LEU A 47 -11.17 -2.05 -14.89
N ASP A 48 -11.82 -1.06 -15.52
CA ASP A 48 -11.66 0.35 -15.19
C ASP A 48 -12.17 0.64 -13.76
N MET A 49 -13.35 0.13 -13.38
CA MET A 49 -13.84 0.25 -12.01
C MET A 49 -12.92 -0.44 -10.99
N ALA A 50 -12.35 -1.59 -11.34
CA ALA A 50 -11.41 -2.29 -10.47
C ALA A 50 -10.11 -1.48 -10.30
N GLN A 51 -9.63 -0.82 -11.36
CA GLN A 51 -8.49 0.08 -11.34
C GLN A 51 -8.76 1.32 -10.46
N GLU A 52 -9.90 1.98 -10.61
CA GLU A 52 -10.29 3.12 -9.78
C GLU A 52 -10.36 2.76 -8.30
N ASN A 53 -10.94 1.59 -7.97
CA ASN A 53 -10.99 1.10 -6.60
C ASN A 53 -9.59 0.81 -6.05
N TRP A 54 -8.71 0.21 -6.86
CA TRP A 54 -7.33 0.00 -6.48
C TRP A 54 -6.61 1.32 -6.17
N GLU A 55 -6.77 2.35 -7.00
CA GLU A 55 -6.15 3.67 -6.80
C GLU A 55 -6.62 4.33 -5.50
N ARG A 56 -7.92 4.24 -5.19
CA ARG A 56 -8.47 4.75 -3.92
C ARG A 56 -7.86 4.04 -2.72
N VAL A 57 -7.76 2.72 -2.74
CA VAL A 57 -7.16 1.95 -1.63
C VAL A 57 -5.67 2.28 -1.51
N ALA A 58 -4.95 2.36 -2.63
CA ALA A 58 -3.53 2.71 -2.66
C ALA A 58 -3.27 4.09 -2.03
N PHE A 59 -4.12 5.08 -2.32
CA PHE A 59 -4.06 6.40 -1.68
C PHE A 59 -4.18 6.31 -0.16
N TYR A 60 -5.19 5.61 0.36
CA TYR A 60 -5.37 5.48 1.81
C TYR A 60 -4.23 4.73 2.49
N VAL A 61 -3.70 3.67 1.87
CA VAL A 61 -2.52 2.95 2.39
C VAL A 61 -1.30 3.87 2.42
N GLY A 62 -1.10 4.70 1.38
CA GLY A 62 -0.07 5.73 1.35
C GLY A 62 -0.23 6.76 2.46
N ALA A 63 -1.45 7.27 2.67
CA ALA A 63 -1.75 8.23 3.74
C ALA A 63 -1.47 7.64 5.13
N VAL A 64 -1.91 6.40 5.40
CA VAL A 64 -1.64 5.71 6.67
C VAL A 64 -0.14 5.52 6.89
N ARG A 65 0.62 5.20 5.84
CA ARG A 65 2.08 5.10 5.92
C ARG A 65 2.73 6.42 6.32
N GLU A 66 2.35 7.52 5.66
CA GLU A 66 2.87 8.84 5.98
C GLU A 66 2.49 9.27 7.40
N THR A 67 1.23 9.11 7.80
CA THR A 67 0.79 9.41 9.18
C THR A 67 1.59 8.61 10.21
N ALA A 68 1.85 7.33 9.95
CA ALA A 68 2.60 6.51 10.89
C ALA A 68 4.08 6.91 10.99
N LYS A 69 4.68 7.40 9.90
CA LYS A 69 6.03 7.99 9.92
C LYS A 69 6.06 9.22 10.82
N TYR A 70 5.09 10.13 10.70
CA TYR A 70 5.00 11.30 11.58
C TYR A 70 4.74 10.90 13.04
N LEU A 71 3.87 9.91 13.26
CA LEU A 71 3.58 9.41 14.61
C LEU A 71 4.85 8.86 15.27
N LYS A 72 5.61 8.03 14.56
CA LYS A 72 6.91 7.51 15.03
C LYS A 72 7.90 8.63 15.38
N ALA A 73 8.00 9.65 14.53
CA ALA A 73 8.86 10.79 14.80
C ALA A 73 8.40 11.63 16.01
N SER A 74 7.09 11.65 16.29
CA SER A 74 6.50 12.44 17.39
C SER A 74 6.57 11.76 18.76
N ILE A 75 6.61 10.42 18.79
CA ILE A 75 6.72 9.67 20.04
C ILE A 75 8.12 9.89 20.60
N LYS A 76 8.16 10.37 21.84
CA LYS A 76 9.38 10.50 22.62
C LYS A 76 9.37 9.46 23.73
N VAL A 77 10.54 8.88 23.99
CA VAL A 77 10.76 7.95 25.09
C VAL A 77 11.71 8.60 26.08
N GLU A 78 11.35 8.58 27.35
CA GLU A 78 12.13 9.18 28.43
C GLU A 78 13.18 8.18 28.93
N LYS A 79 14.42 8.64 29.09
CA LYS A 79 15.52 7.90 29.70
C LYS A 79 15.50 8.05 31.21
N LYS A 80 16.17 7.14 31.91
CA LYS A 80 16.35 7.19 33.38
C LYS A 80 17.00 8.50 33.88
N ASP A 81 17.76 9.18 33.04
CA ASP A 81 18.40 10.46 33.33
C ASP A 81 17.50 11.69 33.09
N GLY A 82 16.23 11.48 32.70
CA GLY A 82 15.26 12.53 32.41
C GLY A 82 15.39 13.16 31.02
N THR A 83 16.29 12.67 30.17
CA THR A 83 16.40 13.10 28.77
C THR A 83 15.43 12.34 27.86
N PHE A 84 15.13 12.89 26.68
CA PHE A 84 14.18 12.29 25.73
C PHE A 84 14.86 11.94 24.41
N ILE A 85 14.52 10.77 23.88
CA ILE A 85 14.88 10.32 22.53
C ILE A 85 13.62 10.07 21.69
N SER A 86 13.75 10.11 20.37
CA SER A 86 12.64 9.69 19.49
C SER A 86 12.45 8.17 19.53
N TRP A 87 11.24 7.70 19.21
CA TRP A 87 10.96 6.27 19.06
C TRP A 87 11.84 5.60 17.99
N GLU A 88 12.20 6.32 16.92
CA GLU A 88 13.10 5.79 15.89
C GLU A 88 14.54 5.60 16.39
N GLU A 89 15.02 6.48 17.27
CA GLU A 89 16.31 6.29 17.94
C GLU A 89 16.24 5.09 18.88
N TYR A 90 15.15 4.96 19.65
CA TYR A 90 14.91 3.81 20.52
C TYR A 90 14.89 2.47 19.76
N GLU A 91 14.23 2.38 18.61
CA GLU A 91 14.18 1.14 17.81
C GLU A 91 15.57 0.69 17.33
N LYS A 92 16.52 1.62 17.16
CA LYS A 92 17.90 1.37 16.70
C LYS A 92 18.88 1.03 17.82
N MET A 93 18.48 1.23 19.08
CA MET A 93 19.30 0.88 20.24
C MET A 93 19.42 -0.64 20.39
N THR A 94 20.56 -1.07 20.89
CA THR A 94 20.79 -2.45 21.34
C THR A 94 19.90 -2.80 22.52
N ASP A 95 19.72 -4.10 22.77
CA ASP A 95 18.88 -4.55 23.90
C ASP A 95 19.44 -4.07 25.26
N GLU A 96 20.77 -3.97 25.39
CA GLU A 96 21.46 -3.43 26.57
C GLU A 96 21.11 -1.96 26.78
N GLU A 97 21.25 -1.13 25.75
CA GLU A 97 20.91 0.30 25.81
C GLU A 97 19.42 0.54 26.09
N LYS A 98 18.52 -0.33 25.60
CA LYS A 98 17.09 -0.24 25.89
C LYS A 98 16.75 -0.46 27.36
N THR A 99 17.60 -1.14 28.13
CA THR A 99 17.38 -1.31 29.59
C THR A 99 17.59 -0.01 30.40
N GLU A 100 18.19 1.01 29.79
CA GLU A 100 18.35 2.35 30.38
C GLU A 100 17.20 3.30 30.07
N VAL A 101 16.19 2.81 29.34
CA VAL A 101 14.97 3.51 28.96
C VAL A 101 13.81 2.96 29.80
N PHE A 102 12.93 3.83 30.31
CA PHE A 102 11.84 3.48 31.23
C PHE A 102 10.64 2.80 30.54
#